data_AF-A0A2N5P898-F1
#
_entry.id   AF-A0A2N5P898-F1
#
_cell.length_a   1.000
_cell.length_b   1.000
_cell.length_c   1.000
_cell.angle_alpha   90.00
_cell.angle_beta   90.00
_cell.angle_gamma   90.00
#
_symmetry.space_group_name_H-M   'P 1'
#
loop_
_entity.id
_entity.type
_entity.pdbx_description
1 polymer ?
#
loop_
_entity_poly.entity_id
_entity_poly.type
_entity_poly.pdbx_seq_one_letter_code
_entity_poly.pdbx_strand_id
1 'polypeptide(L)'
;MYRKKLMRACLTGLMVVTVATANVAPVFAAEAPAGTETTTSKASVVKAQFVDAAGTVVAGGDYFVDADGDGIFNVSELPVPEGYKAETVGDFFTKDYADTALQVTVDKIAKASIINVQFMDGNKVVAGGDYFVDADGDGIFNLSELPVPEGYELSLAGDQFVKDYVGKTTQLKVKAVKAATMKVVYKDQTTQEVVGEETLTGSRQDADGNYVFDAAVDFNIPFGYQLAVDYPVETLKAGETKTTECLVTARETVLHITFETQDGEVVGTKTVSTTSQGADGECWTFMLGTDFDLPEGYKLAEGVDQITNIQIPFGSTGGFTMIVEKEDKSSIVKAQFVDEAGVVLAGGDYFVDVDGDGIFNHTEVLEWVPEGYELATLGDFQVEFYKETPLQFSVTKIAEEPEKPDPEDPNKPEKPEDPDKEDTGKEDTNKKDDKKEDTKKEDKKKTSPKTGDETSAATAALPVGVSLAAILAVLVKKFK
;
A
#
# COMPACT_ATOMS: atom_id res chain seq x y z
N MET A 1 12.06 1.11 3.53
CA MET A 1 12.84 0.45 4.60
C MET A 1 12.69 1.28 5.88
N TYR A 2 11.76 0.92 6.77
CA TYR A 2 11.55 1.57 8.07
C TYR A 2 11.23 0.47 9.09
N ARG A 3 12.04 0.38 10.16
CA ARG A 3 11.95 -0.67 11.19
C ARG A 3 10.88 -0.32 12.23
N LYS A 4 9.88 -1.20 12.36
CA LYS A 4 8.85 -1.22 13.39
C LYS A 4 9.47 -1.53 14.77
N LYS A 5 9.17 -0.73 15.80
CA LYS A 5 9.40 -1.09 17.21
C LYS A 5 8.10 -1.65 17.80
N LEU A 6 8.18 -2.91 18.26
CA LEU A 6 7.15 -3.61 19.02
C LEU A 6 6.96 -2.96 20.40
N MET A 7 5.73 -2.64 20.78
CA MET A 7 5.32 -2.52 22.18
C MET A 7 4.96 -3.91 22.72
N ARG A 8 5.53 -4.29 23.86
CA ARG A 8 5.15 -5.49 24.62
C ARG A 8 4.32 -5.07 25.83
N ALA A 9 3.12 -5.64 25.91
CA ALA A 9 2.19 -5.53 27.02
C ALA A 9 2.78 -6.18 28.30
N CYS A 10 2.65 -5.50 29.43
CA CYS A 10 2.86 -6.11 30.74
C CYS A 10 1.51 -6.49 31.34
N LEU A 11 1.37 -7.80 31.51
CA LEU A 11 0.27 -8.55 32.09
C LEU A 11 0.27 -8.38 33.61
N THR A 12 -0.80 -7.83 34.19
CA THR A 12 -0.98 -7.73 35.64
C THR A 12 -1.45 -9.08 36.20
N GLY A 13 -0.53 -9.81 36.83
CA GLY A 13 -0.80 -11.04 37.57
C GLY A 13 -0.98 -10.77 39.07
N LEU A 14 -2.21 -10.93 39.53
CA LEU A 14 -2.66 -10.94 40.92
C LEU A 14 -2.02 -12.15 41.66
N MET A 15 -1.39 -11.96 42.80
CA MET A 15 -1.14 -13.07 43.75
C MET A 15 -1.65 -12.73 45.15
N VAL A 16 -2.45 -13.70 45.62
CA VAL A 16 -3.17 -13.78 46.88
C VAL A 16 -2.18 -13.96 48.03
N VAL A 17 -2.27 -13.10 49.05
CA VAL A 17 -1.58 -13.29 50.34
C VAL A 17 -2.59 -13.86 51.31
N THR A 18 -2.49 -15.17 51.57
CA THR A 18 -3.23 -15.85 52.64
C THR A 18 -2.44 -15.69 53.94
N VAL A 19 -3.12 -15.18 54.97
CA VAL A 19 -2.60 -14.98 56.32
C VAL A 19 -2.54 -16.33 57.05
N ALA A 20 -1.37 -16.66 57.60
CA ALA A 20 -1.23 -17.67 58.64
C ALA A 20 -0.37 -17.13 59.78
N THR A 21 -0.96 -17.10 60.97
CA THR A 21 -0.39 -16.72 62.26
C THR A 21 0.62 -17.76 62.76
N ALA A 22 1.75 -17.34 63.35
CA ALA A 22 2.30 -17.93 64.57
C ALA A 22 3.50 -17.13 65.11
N ASN A 23 3.64 -17.22 66.42
CA ASN A 23 4.44 -16.39 67.32
C ASN A 23 5.78 -17.09 67.66
N VAL A 24 6.81 -16.27 67.92
CA VAL A 24 8.02 -16.50 68.78
C VAL A 24 9.22 -17.35 68.26
N ALA A 25 10.40 -16.72 68.40
CA ALA A 25 11.83 -17.11 68.28
C ALA A 25 12.21 -18.48 68.89
N PRO A 26 13.41 -19.11 68.64
CA PRO A 26 14.74 -18.49 68.68
C PRO A 26 15.86 -19.01 67.71
N VAL A 27 16.86 -18.12 67.55
CA VAL A 27 18.33 -18.26 67.51
C VAL A 27 19.00 -19.63 67.23
N PHE A 28 20.06 -19.54 66.41
CA PHE A 28 21.30 -20.35 66.27
C PHE A 28 21.42 -21.38 65.13
N ALA A 29 22.48 -21.12 64.34
CA ALA A 29 23.49 -22.02 63.75
C ALA A 29 23.11 -23.10 62.72
N ALA A 30 23.84 -23.07 61.60
CA ALA A 30 24.53 -24.19 60.91
C ALA A 30 24.55 -23.92 59.39
N GLU A 31 25.58 -24.22 58.59
CA GLU A 31 26.98 -24.59 58.77
C GLU A 31 27.59 -24.58 57.35
N ALA A 32 28.92 -24.56 57.29
CA ALA A 32 29.80 -24.43 56.13
C ALA A 32 29.77 -25.62 55.12
N PRO A 33 30.66 -25.59 54.10
CA PRO A 33 31.95 -26.27 54.32
C PRO A 33 33.22 -25.46 54.00
N ALA A 34 34.23 -25.73 54.84
CA ALA A 34 35.70 -25.66 54.79
C ALA A 34 36.41 -25.09 53.53
N GLY A 35 37.56 -24.40 53.58
CA GLY A 35 38.66 -24.13 54.53
C GLY A 35 39.81 -23.58 53.63
N THR A 36 40.71 -22.66 53.98
CA THR A 36 41.71 -22.67 55.06
C THR A 36 42.32 -21.26 55.20
N GLU A 37 42.35 -20.78 56.44
CA GLU A 37 43.16 -19.71 57.07
C GLU A 37 43.47 -18.42 56.28
N THR A 38 42.77 -17.35 56.64
CA THR A 38 43.26 -15.98 56.50
C THR A 38 42.88 -15.22 57.76
N THR A 39 43.88 -14.54 58.33
CA THR A 39 43.86 -13.69 59.51
C THR A 39 42.51 -13.02 59.81
N THR A 40 41.96 -13.27 60.99
CA THR A 40 40.88 -12.47 61.59
C THR A 40 41.41 -11.07 61.88
N SER A 41 41.22 -10.12 60.95
CA SER A 41 41.35 -8.70 61.28
C SER A 41 40.18 -8.33 62.20
N LYS A 42 40.50 -7.94 63.43
CA LYS A 42 39.49 -7.42 64.37
C LYS A 42 39.20 -5.99 63.94
N ALA A 43 38.00 -5.72 63.41
CA ALA A 43 37.55 -4.36 63.20
C ALA A 43 37.62 -3.59 64.54
N SER A 44 38.21 -2.39 64.51
CA SER A 44 38.28 -1.50 65.65
C SER A 44 36.93 -0.79 65.85
N VAL A 45 36.58 -0.45 67.09
CA VAL A 45 35.35 0.31 67.39
C VAL A 45 35.72 1.73 67.77
N VAL A 46 35.18 2.70 67.04
CA VAL A 46 35.36 4.13 67.31
C VAL A 46 34.01 4.77 67.58
N LYS A 47 33.94 5.60 68.63
CA LYS A 47 32.76 6.40 68.92
C LYS A 47 32.78 7.67 68.08
N ALA A 48 31.76 7.93 67.28
CA ALA A 48 31.64 9.13 66.46
C ALA A 48 30.36 9.92 66.75
N GLN A 49 30.45 11.25 66.65
CA GLN A 49 29.34 12.19 66.75
C GLN A 49 29.34 13.07 65.50
N PHE A 50 28.22 13.09 64.78
CA PHE A 50 28.01 13.97 63.65
C PHE A 50 27.40 15.27 64.15
N VAL A 51 28.07 16.40 63.88
CA VAL A 51 27.66 17.74 64.33
C VAL A 51 27.38 18.63 63.12
N ASP A 52 26.30 19.41 63.18
CA ASP A 52 26.01 20.41 62.16
C ASP A 52 26.92 21.66 62.30
N ALA A 53 26.82 22.58 61.34
CA ALA A 53 27.56 23.85 61.37
C ALA A 53 27.28 24.72 62.61
N ALA A 54 26.20 24.46 63.36
CA ALA A 54 25.88 25.13 64.62
C ALA A 54 26.44 24.40 65.86
N GLY A 55 27.12 23.27 65.67
CA GLY A 55 27.69 22.45 66.74
C GLY A 55 26.66 21.53 67.44
N THR A 56 25.47 21.36 66.85
CA THR A 56 24.43 20.46 67.38
C THR A 56 24.70 19.04 66.93
N VAL A 57 24.68 18.07 67.86
CA VAL A 57 24.82 16.65 67.52
C VAL A 57 23.56 16.16 66.80
N VAL A 58 23.68 15.82 65.51
CA VAL A 58 22.57 15.32 64.68
C VAL A 58 22.46 13.80 64.69
N ALA A 59 23.57 13.10 64.96
CA ALA A 59 23.63 11.66 65.14
C ALA A 59 24.92 11.27 65.89
N GLY A 60 24.97 10.06 66.44
CA GLY A 60 26.21 9.53 67.00
C GLY A 60 26.04 8.11 67.56
N GLY A 61 27.15 7.43 67.76
CA GLY A 61 27.18 6.05 68.20
C GLY A 61 28.56 5.43 68.11
N ASP A 62 28.61 4.11 68.32
CA ASP A 62 29.81 3.30 68.18
C ASP A 62 29.81 2.67 66.78
N TYR A 63 30.89 2.87 66.02
CA TYR A 63 31.03 2.43 64.64
C TYR A 63 32.22 1.49 64.49
N PHE A 64 32.04 0.42 63.72
CA PHE A 64 33.12 -0.49 63.36
C PHE A 64 33.86 0.09 62.15
N VAL A 65 35.16 0.33 62.31
CA VAL A 65 36.07 0.91 61.32
C VAL A 65 37.37 0.12 61.28
N ASP A 66 38.31 0.42 60.37
CA ASP A 66 39.64 -0.23 60.33
C ASP A 66 39.49 -1.74 60.13
N ALA A 67 38.85 -2.11 59.02
CA ALA A 67 38.50 -3.50 58.72
C ALA A 67 39.73 -4.36 58.36
N ASP A 68 40.82 -3.73 57.92
CA ASP A 68 42.11 -4.36 57.63
C ASP A 68 43.04 -4.44 58.85
N GLY A 69 42.76 -3.69 59.91
CA GLY A 69 43.42 -3.81 61.22
C GLY A 69 44.80 -3.18 61.26
N ASP A 70 45.06 -2.17 60.43
CA ASP A 70 46.30 -1.39 60.42
C ASP A 70 46.30 -0.25 61.45
N GLY A 71 45.15 0.00 62.08
CA GLY A 71 44.95 0.99 63.13
C GLY A 71 44.59 2.38 62.60
N ILE A 72 44.28 2.52 61.31
CA ILE A 72 43.89 3.75 60.64
C ILE A 72 42.50 3.56 60.00
N PHE A 73 41.65 4.58 60.07
CA PHE A 73 40.36 4.59 59.38
C PHE A 73 40.10 5.94 58.73
N ASN A 74 39.38 5.94 57.60
CA ASN A 74 38.94 7.16 56.95
C ASN A 74 37.51 7.56 57.37
N VAL A 75 37.21 8.86 57.39
CA VAL A 75 35.84 9.35 57.64
C VAL A 75 34.82 8.82 56.61
N SER A 76 35.25 8.47 55.40
CA SER A 76 34.38 7.83 54.40
C SER A 76 33.90 6.43 54.81
N GLU A 77 34.57 5.78 55.77
CA GLU A 77 34.12 4.51 56.34
C GLU A 77 32.98 4.69 57.35
N LEU A 78 32.73 5.92 57.80
CA LEU A 78 31.62 6.23 58.69
C LEU A 78 30.33 6.45 57.90
N PRO A 79 29.19 5.85 58.32
CA PRO A 79 27.91 6.06 57.67
C PRO A 79 27.38 7.45 58.01
N VAL A 80 27.54 8.40 57.09
CA VAL A 80 27.00 9.75 57.23
C VAL A 80 25.46 9.69 57.36
N PRO A 81 24.84 10.44 58.29
CA PRO A 81 23.38 10.45 58.45
C PRO A 81 22.62 10.80 57.17
N GLU A 82 21.47 10.16 56.95
CA GLU A 82 20.63 10.44 55.78
C GLU A 82 20.22 11.91 55.72
N GLY A 83 20.41 12.55 54.55
CA GLY A 83 20.14 13.97 54.36
C GLY A 83 21.28 14.90 54.80
N TYR A 84 22.47 14.35 55.08
CA TYR A 84 23.67 15.10 55.39
C TYR A 84 24.87 14.63 54.54
N LYS A 85 25.85 15.52 54.32
CA LYS A 85 27.16 15.22 53.72
C LYS A 85 28.26 15.53 54.74
N ALA A 86 29.29 14.70 54.85
CA ALA A 86 30.43 15.00 55.72
C ALA A 86 31.34 16.06 55.07
N GLU A 87 31.70 17.09 55.83
CA GLU A 87 32.75 18.04 55.45
C GLU A 87 34.13 17.59 55.93
N THR A 88 34.18 16.90 57.08
CA THR A 88 35.44 16.36 57.60
C THR A 88 35.90 15.20 56.71
N VAL A 89 37.10 15.32 56.14
CA VAL A 89 37.76 14.28 55.34
C VAL A 89 39.16 14.03 55.88
N GLY A 90 39.61 12.77 55.83
CA GLY A 90 40.97 12.39 56.22
C GLY A 90 41.03 11.05 56.96
N ASP A 91 42.27 10.62 57.20
CA ASP A 91 42.62 9.39 57.90
C ASP A 91 42.87 9.67 59.38
N PHE A 92 42.37 8.79 60.25
CA PHE A 92 42.40 8.92 61.70
C PHE A 92 42.92 7.63 62.34
N PHE A 93 43.69 7.74 63.41
CA PHE A 93 44.16 6.56 64.14
C PHE A 93 43.11 6.09 65.15
N THR A 94 42.75 4.81 65.12
CA THR A 94 41.73 4.22 66.01
C THR A 94 42.08 4.37 67.49
N LYS A 95 43.38 4.30 67.83
CA LYS A 95 43.90 4.46 69.22
C LYS A 95 43.58 5.83 69.83
N ASP A 96 43.47 6.89 69.03
CA ASP A 96 43.29 8.26 69.52
C ASP A 96 41.84 8.53 69.95
N TYR A 97 40.92 7.61 69.61
CA TYR A 97 39.49 7.70 69.89
C TYR A 97 38.96 6.52 70.71
N ALA A 98 39.85 5.82 71.43
CA ALA A 98 39.46 4.71 72.32
C ALA A 98 38.59 5.18 73.50
N ASP A 99 38.88 6.37 74.06
CA ASP A 99 38.20 6.94 75.24
C ASP A 99 37.48 8.27 74.94
N THR A 100 37.55 8.76 73.70
CA THR A 100 36.98 10.06 73.29
C THR A 100 36.26 9.93 71.95
N ALA A 101 35.09 10.57 71.82
CA ALA A 101 34.32 10.54 70.59
C ALA A 101 34.94 11.44 69.51
N LEU A 102 35.10 10.91 68.29
CA LEU A 102 35.41 11.70 67.10
C LEU A 102 34.21 12.59 66.75
N GLN A 103 34.44 13.89 66.52
CA GLN A 103 33.42 14.77 65.96
C GLN A 103 33.61 14.91 64.46
N VAL A 104 32.58 14.60 63.69
CA VAL A 104 32.52 14.74 62.24
C VAL A 104 31.55 15.87 61.91
N THR A 105 32.05 16.93 61.30
CA THR A 105 31.20 18.03 60.84
C THR A 105 30.43 17.60 59.60
N VAL A 106 29.12 17.80 59.63
CA VAL A 106 28.21 17.47 58.53
C VAL A 106 27.36 18.67 58.11
N ASP A 107 27.13 18.76 56.82
CA ASP A 107 26.26 19.73 56.19
C ASP A 107 24.92 19.10 55.83
N LYS A 108 23.83 19.81 56.09
CA LYS A 108 22.49 19.37 55.68
C LYS A 108 22.36 19.49 54.16
N ILE A 109 21.98 18.41 53.51
CA ILE A 109 21.58 18.40 52.11
C ILE A 109 20.14 18.95 52.08
N ALA A 110 19.97 20.22 51.70
CA ALA A 110 18.67 20.89 51.75
C ALA A 110 17.65 20.20 50.81
N LYS A 111 16.39 20.12 51.26
CA LYS A 111 15.25 19.79 50.39
C LYS A 111 14.78 21.10 49.77
N ALA A 112 14.60 21.12 48.45
CA ALA A 112 14.18 22.28 47.66
C ALA A 112 13.15 23.19 48.37
N SER A 113 13.37 24.50 48.29
CA SER A 113 12.48 25.53 48.85
C SER A 113 11.18 25.61 48.06
N ILE A 114 10.05 25.94 48.72
CA ILE A 114 8.74 26.04 48.07
C ILE A 114 8.30 27.50 47.97
N ILE A 115 7.93 27.95 46.76
CA ILE A 115 7.34 29.26 46.50
C ILE A 115 5.95 29.12 45.88
N ASN A 116 5.06 30.08 46.12
CA ASN A 116 3.73 30.10 45.51
C ASN A 116 3.66 31.13 44.37
N VAL A 117 3.31 30.69 43.17
CA VAL A 117 3.32 31.52 41.95
C VAL A 117 1.97 31.46 41.24
N GLN A 118 1.51 32.61 40.75
CA GLN A 118 0.37 32.75 39.85
C GLN A 118 0.85 33.37 38.53
N PHE A 119 0.60 32.70 37.42
CA PHE A 119 0.85 33.24 36.09
C PHE A 119 -0.36 34.05 35.62
N MET A 120 -0.13 35.30 35.26
CA MET A 120 -1.15 36.29 34.92
C MET A 120 -1.07 36.68 33.45
N ASP A 121 -2.16 36.51 32.70
CA ASP A 121 -2.37 37.11 31.38
C ASP A 121 -3.34 38.29 31.52
N GLY A 122 -2.82 39.51 31.41
CA GLY A 122 -3.54 40.71 31.81
C GLY A 122 -3.98 40.65 33.28
N ASN A 123 -5.30 40.63 33.53
CA ASN A 123 -5.89 40.54 34.87
C ASN A 123 -6.37 39.13 35.25
N LYS A 124 -6.15 38.13 34.39
CA LYS A 124 -6.62 36.75 34.59
C LYS A 124 -5.47 35.84 35.04
N VAL A 125 -5.71 35.04 36.08
CA VAL A 125 -4.82 33.92 36.45
C VAL A 125 -5.02 32.79 35.42
N VAL A 126 -3.96 32.41 34.71
CA VAL A 126 -3.98 31.32 33.70
C VAL A 126 -3.47 30.00 34.25
N ALA A 127 -2.62 30.04 35.27
CA ALA A 127 -2.16 28.90 36.05
C ALA A 127 -1.55 29.38 37.37
N GLY A 128 -1.27 28.46 38.29
CA GLY A 128 -0.52 28.76 39.50
C GLY A 128 -0.48 27.59 40.46
N GLY A 129 0.37 27.70 41.48
CA GLY A 129 0.58 26.66 42.47
C GLY A 129 1.87 26.83 43.24
N ASP A 130 2.22 25.78 43.95
CA ASP A 130 3.46 25.68 44.72
C ASP A 130 4.55 25.06 43.83
N TYR A 131 5.70 25.71 43.76
CA TYR A 131 6.85 25.31 42.94
C TYR A 131 8.07 25.10 43.83
N PHE A 132 8.78 24.01 43.57
CA PHE A 132 10.08 23.73 44.19
C PHE A 132 11.17 24.47 43.42
N VAL A 133 11.97 25.26 44.12
CA VAL A 133 13.09 26.05 43.59
C VAL A 133 14.30 25.88 44.51
N ASP A 134 15.48 26.32 44.08
CA ASP A 134 16.71 26.28 44.91
C ASP A 134 17.01 24.85 45.38
N ALA A 135 17.27 23.97 44.42
CA ALA A 135 17.50 22.56 44.66
C ALA A 135 18.86 22.27 45.32
N ASP A 136 19.82 23.19 45.17
CA ASP A 136 21.17 23.14 45.75
C ASP A 136 21.28 23.88 47.10
N GLY A 137 20.28 24.69 47.47
CA GLY A 137 20.15 25.28 48.80
C GLY A 137 21.04 26.50 49.01
N ASP A 138 21.45 27.18 47.94
CA ASP A 138 22.22 28.42 48.00
C ASP A 138 21.34 29.67 48.22
N GLY A 139 20.02 29.49 48.16
CA GLY A 139 19.02 30.53 48.39
C GLY A 139 18.69 31.37 47.15
N ILE A 140 19.12 30.95 45.97
CA ILE A 140 18.91 31.62 44.68
C ILE A 140 18.19 30.67 43.71
N PHE A 141 17.33 31.21 42.84
CA PHE A 141 16.71 30.45 41.74
C PHE A 141 16.47 31.34 40.52
N ASN A 142 16.32 30.78 39.33
CA ASN A 142 16.00 31.57 38.14
C ASN A 142 14.51 31.50 37.79
N LEU A 143 13.90 32.64 37.44
CA LEU A 143 12.50 32.70 37.00
C LEU A 143 12.23 31.87 35.74
N SER A 144 13.23 31.68 34.87
CA SER A 144 13.09 30.86 33.66
C SER A 144 13.02 29.36 33.94
N GLU A 145 13.39 28.92 35.14
CA GLU A 145 13.30 27.51 35.56
C GLU A 145 11.87 27.14 35.97
N LEU A 146 11.00 28.14 36.18
CA LEU A 146 9.60 27.88 36.47
C LEU A 146 8.90 27.33 35.22
N PRO A 147 8.11 26.25 35.36
CA PRO A 147 7.38 25.68 34.25
C PRO A 147 6.24 26.62 33.85
N VAL A 148 6.49 27.42 32.81
CA VAL A 148 5.51 28.34 32.23
C VAL A 148 4.36 27.52 31.62
N PRO A 149 3.09 27.95 31.75
CA PRO A 149 1.95 27.25 31.17
C PRO A 149 2.06 27.10 29.65
N GLU A 150 1.60 25.97 29.13
CA GLU A 150 1.62 25.70 27.69
C GLU A 150 0.89 26.80 26.90
N GLY A 151 1.52 27.29 25.84
CA GLY A 151 1.00 28.39 25.04
C GLY A 151 1.15 29.76 25.69
N TYR A 152 2.10 29.93 26.62
CA TYR A 152 2.47 31.21 27.20
C TYR A 152 4.00 31.35 27.30
N GLU A 153 4.49 32.59 27.24
CA GLU A 153 5.88 32.95 27.48
C GLU A 153 5.99 33.88 28.70
N LEU A 154 7.04 33.67 29.51
CA LEU A 154 7.39 34.56 30.60
C LEU A 154 8.34 35.64 30.08
N SER A 155 8.01 36.91 30.31
CA SER A 155 8.81 38.05 29.83
C SER A 155 9.95 38.46 30.78
N LEU A 156 10.02 37.87 31.97
CA LEU A 156 11.05 38.13 32.98
C LEU A 156 12.06 36.98 33.02
N ALA A 157 13.34 37.33 33.04
CA ALA A 157 14.46 36.41 33.24
C ALA A 157 15.40 36.97 34.32
N GLY A 158 16.11 36.09 35.01
CA GLY A 158 17.18 36.46 35.95
C GLY A 158 17.05 35.82 37.32
N ASP A 159 18.16 35.80 38.03
CA ASP A 159 18.32 35.15 39.33
C ASP A 159 17.59 35.93 40.43
N GLN A 160 16.90 35.21 41.29
CA GLN A 160 16.06 35.73 42.38
C GLN A 160 16.44 35.07 43.69
N PHE A 161 16.32 35.81 44.79
CA PHE A 161 16.53 35.26 46.14
C PHE A 161 15.25 34.61 46.66
N VAL A 162 15.33 33.34 47.05
CA VAL A 162 14.20 32.56 47.58
C VAL A 162 13.48 33.27 48.73
N LYS A 163 14.23 33.87 49.66
CA LYS A 163 13.70 34.57 50.84
C LYS A 163 12.67 35.66 50.53
N ASP A 164 12.71 36.24 49.34
CA ASP A 164 11.83 37.35 48.95
C ASP A 164 10.43 36.84 48.53
N TYR A 165 10.31 35.54 48.22
CA TYR A 165 9.13 34.87 47.68
C TYR A 165 8.44 33.93 48.68
N VAL A 166 9.18 33.42 49.68
CA VAL A 166 8.63 32.52 50.71
C VAL A 166 7.48 33.18 51.49
N GLY A 167 6.38 32.46 51.65
CA GLY A 167 5.21 32.91 52.43
C GLY A 167 4.32 33.95 51.72
N LYS A 168 4.56 34.22 50.43
CA LYS A 168 3.76 35.13 49.61
C LYS A 168 3.35 34.48 48.29
N THR A 169 2.22 34.89 47.74
CA THR A 169 1.83 34.57 46.37
C THR A 169 2.43 35.60 45.42
N THR A 170 3.27 35.14 44.50
CA THR A 170 3.92 35.98 43.50
C THR A 170 3.14 35.93 42.20
N GLN A 171 2.81 37.10 41.64
CA GLN A 171 2.16 37.20 40.34
C GLN A 171 3.17 37.48 39.24
N LEU A 172 3.31 36.54 38.32
CA LEU A 172 4.21 36.64 37.16
C LEU A 172 3.40 36.92 35.90
N LYS A 173 3.76 37.97 35.17
CA LYS A 173 3.10 38.30 33.90
C LYS A 173 3.59 37.39 32.80
N VAL A 174 2.66 36.66 32.19
CA VAL A 174 2.88 35.84 31.01
C VAL A 174 2.14 36.43 29.82
N LYS A 175 2.62 36.14 28.63
CA LYS A 175 1.98 36.51 27.38
C LYS A 175 1.56 35.25 26.65
N ALA A 176 0.32 35.18 26.19
CA ALA A 176 -0.16 34.04 25.42
C ALA A 176 0.64 33.90 24.12
N VAL A 177 1.26 32.75 23.93
CA VAL A 177 1.86 32.26 22.68
C VAL A 177 0.96 31.16 22.15
N LYS A 178 -0.21 31.53 21.63
CA LYS A 178 -0.96 30.61 20.76
C LYS A 178 -0.26 30.57 19.42
N ALA A 179 -0.16 29.41 18.79
CA ALA A 179 0.30 29.37 17.40
C ALA A 179 -0.64 30.19 16.53
N ALA A 180 -0.11 30.84 15.48
CA ALA A 180 -0.94 31.54 14.52
C ALA A 180 -1.85 30.54 13.78
N THR A 181 -3.01 31.00 13.31
CA THR A 181 -3.96 30.18 12.57
C THR A 181 -4.26 30.80 11.21
N MET A 182 -4.19 30.01 10.14
CA MET A 182 -4.60 30.42 8.80
C MET A 182 -5.85 29.65 8.38
N LYS A 183 -6.91 30.35 8.00
CA LYS A 183 -8.08 29.76 7.35
C LYS A 183 -7.93 29.95 5.85
N VAL A 184 -7.89 28.86 5.10
CA VAL A 184 -7.74 28.90 3.65
C VAL A 184 -9.07 28.53 3.01
N VAL A 185 -9.54 29.37 2.10
CA VAL A 185 -10.71 29.11 1.26
C VAL A 185 -10.22 28.90 -0.16
N TYR A 186 -10.38 27.68 -0.68
CA TYR A 186 -10.01 27.34 -2.04
C TYR A 186 -11.14 27.70 -3.00
N LYS A 187 -10.85 28.49 -4.02
CA LYS A 187 -11.78 28.86 -5.08
C LYS A 187 -11.27 28.41 -6.44
N ASP A 188 -12.14 27.81 -7.24
CA ASP A 188 -11.83 27.55 -8.64
C ASP A 188 -11.58 28.87 -9.37
N GLN A 189 -10.46 28.98 -10.08
CA GLN A 189 -10.05 30.21 -10.74
C GLN A 189 -11.06 30.67 -11.81
N THR A 190 -11.73 29.73 -12.47
CA THR A 190 -12.65 29.97 -13.59
C THR A 190 -14.07 30.23 -13.10
N THR A 191 -14.60 29.38 -12.21
CA THR A 191 -16.00 29.50 -11.74
C THR A 191 -16.13 30.40 -10.51
N GLN A 192 -15.03 30.66 -9.78
CA GLN A 192 -15.00 31.35 -8.49
C GLN A 192 -15.79 30.65 -7.37
N GLU A 193 -16.24 29.42 -7.59
CA GLU A 193 -16.91 28.61 -6.59
C GLU A 193 -15.93 28.09 -5.53
N VAL A 194 -16.40 27.93 -4.30
CA VAL A 194 -15.60 27.37 -3.21
C VAL A 194 -15.52 25.86 -3.39
N VAL A 195 -14.31 25.34 -3.58
CA VAL A 195 -14.04 23.91 -3.82
C VAL A 195 -13.44 23.21 -2.60
N GLY A 196 -13.07 23.96 -1.57
CA GLY A 196 -12.58 23.41 -0.31
C GLY A 196 -12.28 24.49 0.70
N GLU A 197 -12.19 24.09 1.97
CA GLU A 197 -11.78 24.95 3.07
C GLU A 197 -10.89 24.15 4.01
N GLU A 198 -9.87 24.80 4.57
CA GLU A 198 -9.10 24.21 5.65
C GLU A 198 -8.64 25.24 6.69
N THR A 199 -8.18 24.75 7.83
CA THR A 199 -7.60 25.58 8.89
C THR A 199 -6.25 25.01 9.29
N LEU A 200 -5.19 25.78 9.05
CA LEU A 200 -3.81 25.45 9.35
C LEU A 200 -3.39 26.12 10.65
N THR A 201 -2.63 25.40 11.48
CA THR A 201 -1.99 25.95 12.68
C THR A 201 -0.49 26.07 12.40
N GLY A 202 0.08 27.24 12.69
CA GLY A 202 1.47 27.56 12.39
C GLY A 202 2.44 26.61 13.09
N SER A 203 3.33 26.01 12.32
CA SER A 203 4.30 24.99 12.79
C SER A 203 5.76 25.44 12.64
N ARG A 204 6.04 26.41 11.77
CA ARG A 204 7.38 26.95 11.49
C ARG A 204 7.42 28.44 11.81
N GLN A 205 8.55 28.91 12.32
CA GLN A 205 8.77 30.33 12.64
C GLN A 205 9.98 30.88 11.87
N ASP A 206 9.93 32.17 11.54
CA ASP A 206 11.06 32.93 11.00
C ASP A 206 12.03 33.41 12.12
N ALA A 207 13.07 34.14 11.72
CA ALA A 207 14.07 34.68 12.66
C ALA A 207 13.50 35.70 13.66
N ASP A 208 12.34 36.31 13.34
CA ASP A 208 11.65 37.28 14.17
C ASP A 208 10.58 36.62 15.07
N GLY A 209 10.43 35.29 14.99
CA GLY A 209 9.47 34.51 15.78
C GLY A 209 8.04 34.52 15.23
N ASN A 210 7.81 35.01 14.02
CA ASN A 210 6.49 34.96 13.36
C ASN A 210 6.28 33.60 12.69
N TYR A 211 5.05 33.11 12.70
CA TYR A 211 4.67 31.86 12.04
C TYR A 211 4.57 32.04 10.53
N VAL A 212 5.21 31.14 9.80
CA VAL A 212 5.31 31.17 8.35
C VAL A 212 4.31 30.20 7.71
N PHE A 213 3.57 30.68 6.71
CA PHE A 213 2.64 29.92 5.89
C PHE A 213 3.04 30.05 4.42
N ASP A 214 3.43 28.94 3.82
CA ASP A 214 3.76 28.85 2.39
C ASP A 214 2.73 27.97 1.69
N ALA A 215 1.99 28.54 0.73
CA ALA A 215 0.95 27.82 0.01
C ALA A 215 1.48 26.62 -0.80
N ALA A 216 2.73 26.66 -1.27
CA ALA A 216 3.29 25.55 -2.04
C ALA A 216 3.66 24.35 -1.16
N VAL A 217 3.80 24.56 0.14
CA VAL A 217 4.36 23.57 1.08
C VAL A 217 3.36 23.15 2.15
N ASP A 218 2.60 24.10 2.69
CA ASP A 218 1.79 23.89 3.89
C ASP A 218 0.31 23.64 3.59
N PHE A 219 -0.16 24.03 2.40
CA PHE A 219 -1.58 23.99 2.04
C PHE A 219 -1.95 22.61 1.49
N ASN A 220 -3.03 22.03 1.99
CA ASN A 220 -3.58 20.80 1.45
C ASN A 220 -4.55 21.13 0.32
N ILE A 221 -4.00 21.31 -0.88
CA ILE A 221 -4.79 21.62 -2.07
C ILE A 221 -5.85 20.53 -2.28
N PRO A 222 -7.13 20.90 -2.55
CA PRO A 222 -8.19 19.94 -2.78
C PRO A 222 -7.85 18.92 -3.87
N PHE A 223 -8.37 17.69 -3.71
CA PHE A 223 -8.13 16.61 -4.66
C PHE A 223 -8.57 17.00 -6.07
N GLY A 224 -7.76 16.67 -7.07
CA GLY A 224 -8.01 17.03 -8.46
C GLY A 224 -7.68 18.48 -8.83
N TYR A 225 -7.09 19.27 -7.93
CA TYR A 225 -6.69 20.65 -8.19
C TYR A 225 -5.19 20.90 -8.02
N GLN A 226 -4.74 22.04 -8.54
CA GLN A 226 -3.42 22.63 -8.27
C GLN A 226 -3.54 24.13 -8.06
N LEU A 227 -2.52 24.74 -7.45
CA LEU A 227 -2.41 26.19 -7.35
C LEU A 227 -2.47 26.83 -8.75
N ALA A 228 -3.35 27.80 -8.92
CA ALA A 228 -3.50 28.52 -10.18
C ALA A 228 -2.41 29.59 -10.36
N VAL A 229 -1.90 30.11 -9.26
CA VAL A 229 -0.90 31.19 -9.20
C VAL A 229 0.06 30.93 -8.05
N ASP A 230 1.25 31.50 -8.14
CA ASP A 230 2.20 31.49 -7.04
C ASP A 230 1.74 32.48 -5.96
N TYR A 231 1.60 31.97 -4.74
CA TYR A 231 1.25 32.79 -3.58
C TYR A 231 2.51 33.21 -2.83
N PRO A 232 2.62 34.48 -2.42
CA PRO A 232 3.72 34.90 -1.57
C PRO A 232 3.61 34.21 -0.21
N VAL A 233 4.76 33.91 0.39
CA VAL A 233 4.84 33.41 1.75
C VAL A 233 4.24 34.44 2.71
N GLU A 234 3.32 34.00 3.56
CA GLU A 234 2.69 34.86 4.56
C GLU A 234 3.26 34.59 5.95
N THR A 235 3.40 35.65 6.75
CA THR A 235 3.87 35.58 8.14
C THR A 235 2.83 36.16 9.09
N LEU A 236 2.51 35.43 10.15
CA LEU A 236 1.54 35.83 11.18
C LEU A 236 2.18 35.80 12.56
N LYS A 237 1.81 36.74 13.43
CA LYS A 237 2.28 36.74 14.82
C LYS A 237 1.57 35.65 15.62
N ALA A 238 2.20 35.23 16.73
CA ALA A 238 1.57 34.32 17.67
C ALA A 238 0.17 34.81 18.10
N GLY A 239 -0.82 33.92 17.99
CA GLY A 239 -2.22 34.15 18.33
C GLY A 239 -3.04 34.87 17.25
N GLU A 240 -2.42 35.31 16.15
CA GLU A 240 -3.16 35.89 15.03
C GLU A 240 -3.94 34.82 14.27
N THR A 241 -5.10 35.23 13.74
CA THR A 241 -5.89 34.44 12.81
C THR A 241 -6.13 35.26 11.56
N LYS A 242 -5.80 34.71 10.39
CA LYS A 242 -6.07 35.32 9.09
C LYS A 242 -6.87 34.34 8.23
N THR A 243 -7.77 34.89 7.41
CA THR A 243 -8.42 34.15 6.33
C THR A 243 -7.83 34.59 5.01
N THR A 244 -7.49 33.64 4.15
CA THR A 244 -6.97 33.90 2.80
C THR A 244 -7.77 33.11 1.77
N GLU A 245 -7.90 33.69 0.58
CA GLU A 245 -8.53 33.04 -0.57
C GLU A 245 -7.44 32.54 -1.51
N CYS A 246 -7.45 31.24 -1.78
CA CYS A 246 -6.49 30.56 -2.64
C CYS A 246 -7.18 30.12 -3.92
N LEU A 247 -6.72 30.63 -5.06
CA LEU A 247 -7.20 30.28 -6.38
C LEU A 247 -6.51 28.99 -6.82
N VAL A 248 -7.34 28.04 -7.22
CA VAL A 248 -6.91 26.74 -7.71
C VAL A 248 -7.50 26.49 -9.08
N THR A 249 -6.85 25.66 -9.87
CA THR A 249 -7.33 25.22 -11.18
C THR A 249 -7.37 23.70 -11.21
N ALA A 250 -8.37 23.13 -11.90
CA ALA A 250 -8.49 21.69 -12.04
C ALA A 250 -7.23 21.12 -12.71
N ARG A 251 -6.67 20.09 -12.10
CA ARG A 251 -5.64 19.28 -12.74
C ARG A 251 -6.27 18.48 -13.86
N GLU A 252 -5.55 18.40 -14.96
CA GLU A 252 -5.95 17.57 -16.08
C GLU A 252 -5.92 16.10 -15.68
N THR A 253 -6.99 15.38 -15.98
CA THR A 253 -7.06 13.93 -15.85
C THR A 253 -6.66 13.33 -17.19
N VAL A 254 -5.62 12.51 -17.21
CA VAL A 254 -5.02 12.01 -18.45
C VAL A 254 -5.03 10.49 -18.48
N LEU A 255 -5.40 9.91 -19.61
CA LEU A 255 -5.29 8.47 -19.88
C LEU A 255 -4.40 8.24 -21.10
N HIS A 256 -3.36 7.44 -20.90
CA HIS A 256 -2.53 6.88 -21.97
C HIS A 256 -3.00 5.45 -22.27
N ILE A 257 -3.48 5.22 -23.50
CA ILE A 257 -3.86 3.90 -24.00
C ILE A 257 -2.77 3.36 -24.92
N THR A 258 -2.38 2.11 -24.73
CA THR A 258 -1.57 1.32 -25.66
C THR A 258 -2.43 0.21 -26.24
N PHE A 259 -2.38 0.00 -27.56
CA PHE A 259 -3.05 -1.09 -28.24
C PHE A 259 -2.02 -2.15 -28.63
N GLU A 260 -2.20 -3.37 -28.14
CA GLU A 260 -1.29 -4.49 -28.35
C GLU A 260 -2.00 -5.70 -28.97
N THR A 261 -1.33 -6.46 -29.82
CA THR A 261 -1.84 -7.77 -30.26
C THR A 261 -1.73 -8.80 -29.14
N GLN A 262 -2.36 -9.97 -29.29
CA GLN A 262 -2.20 -11.09 -28.35
C GLN A 262 -0.73 -11.56 -28.23
N ASP A 263 0.08 -11.30 -29.25
CA ASP A 263 1.52 -11.59 -29.27
C ASP A 263 2.38 -10.48 -28.63
N GLY A 264 1.76 -9.39 -28.15
CA GLY A 264 2.43 -8.26 -27.50
C GLY A 264 3.01 -7.22 -28.47
N GLU A 265 2.62 -7.25 -29.76
CA GLU A 265 3.03 -6.21 -30.72
C GLU A 265 2.20 -4.95 -30.51
N VAL A 266 2.85 -3.82 -30.26
CA VAL A 266 2.17 -2.52 -30.14
C VAL A 266 1.76 -2.03 -31.53
N VAL A 267 0.45 -2.00 -31.78
CA VAL A 267 -0.14 -1.57 -33.06
C VAL A 267 -0.62 -0.12 -33.03
N GLY A 268 -0.67 0.49 -31.85
CA GLY A 268 -1.02 1.90 -31.71
C GLY A 268 -0.94 2.41 -30.28
N THR A 269 -0.96 3.74 -30.14
CA THR A 269 -1.07 4.42 -28.84
C THR A 269 -2.00 5.62 -28.98
N LYS A 270 -2.75 5.93 -27.92
CA LYS A 270 -3.62 7.11 -27.85
C LYS A 270 -3.46 7.78 -26.50
N THR A 271 -3.51 9.10 -26.48
CA THR A 271 -3.64 9.88 -25.23
C THR A 271 -4.91 10.69 -25.32
N VAL A 272 -5.71 10.63 -24.26
CA VAL A 272 -6.92 11.43 -24.08
C VAL A 272 -6.91 12.06 -22.71
N SER A 273 -7.58 13.19 -22.57
CA SER A 273 -7.60 13.94 -21.33
C SER A 273 -8.90 14.72 -21.14
N THR A 274 -9.14 15.13 -19.90
CA THR A 274 -10.26 15.99 -19.53
C THR A 274 -9.87 16.91 -18.37
N THR A 275 -10.50 18.09 -18.31
CA THR A 275 -10.45 19.01 -17.16
C THR A 275 -11.75 18.99 -16.36
N SER A 276 -12.61 17.99 -16.57
CA SER A 276 -13.80 17.77 -15.75
C SER A 276 -13.44 17.54 -14.29
N GLN A 277 -14.39 17.86 -13.41
CA GLN A 277 -14.23 17.83 -11.96
C GLN A 277 -15.22 16.83 -11.34
N GLY A 278 -14.85 16.29 -10.18
CA GLY A 278 -15.73 15.47 -9.36
C GLY A 278 -15.38 15.61 -7.88
N ALA A 279 -16.20 14.99 -7.03
CA ALA A 279 -15.99 15.01 -5.59
C ALA A 279 -14.79 14.13 -5.19
N ASP A 280 -14.38 14.27 -3.94
CA ASP A 280 -13.24 13.52 -3.40
C ASP A 280 -13.49 12.00 -3.46
N GLY A 281 -12.55 11.26 -4.04
CA GLY A 281 -12.66 9.82 -4.30
C GLY A 281 -13.43 9.42 -5.56
N GLU A 282 -13.96 10.38 -6.35
CA GLU A 282 -14.58 10.09 -7.64
C GLU A 282 -13.55 9.94 -8.77
N CYS A 283 -13.96 9.25 -9.84
CA CYS A 283 -13.14 9.03 -11.03
C CYS A 283 -13.85 9.53 -12.28
N TRP A 284 -13.07 10.06 -13.22
CA TRP A 284 -13.53 10.23 -14.58
C TRP A 284 -13.53 8.87 -15.29
N THR A 285 -14.52 8.62 -16.14
CA THR A 285 -14.61 7.38 -16.94
C THR A 285 -14.38 7.72 -18.41
N PHE A 286 -13.26 7.25 -18.97
CA PHE A 286 -13.01 7.30 -20.40
C PHE A 286 -13.66 6.09 -21.08
N MET A 287 -14.43 6.31 -22.14
CA MET A 287 -15.20 5.28 -22.84
C MET A 287 -14.69 5.07 -24.27
N LEU A 288 -14.45 3.81 -24.63
CA LEU A 288 -14.18 3.41 -26.02
C LEU A 288 -15.39 3.73 -26.92
N GLY A 289 -15.14 4.29 -28.09
CA GLY A 289 -16.15 4.74 -29.07
C GLY A 289 -16.75 6.12 -28.77
N THR A 290 -16.35 6.76 -27.67
CA THR A 290 -16.78 8.13 -27.32
C THR A 290 -15.59 9.06 -27.10
N ASP A 291 -14.70 8.70 -26.17
CA ASP A 291 -13.52 9.51 -25.85
C ASP A 291 -12.30 9.12 -26.70
N PHE A 292 -12.21 7.83 -27.03
CA PHE A 292 -11.16 7.27 -27.89
C PHE A 292 -11.70 6.11 -28.71
N ASP A 293 -11.05 5.82 -29.83
CA ASP A 293 -11.42 4.72 -30.74
C ASP A 293 -10.27 3.72 -30.86
N LEU A 294 -10.58 2.52 -31.35
CA LEU A 294 -9.57 1.52 -31.71
C LEU A 294 -8.75 2.01 -32.92
N PRO A 295 -7.50 1.51 -33.09
CA PRO A 295 -6.76 1.70 -34.33
C PRO A 295 -7.56 1.20 -35.54
N GLU A 296 -7.41 1.86 -36.68
CA GLU A 296 -8.10 1.48 -37.91
C GLU A 296 -7.76 0.05 -38.34
N GLY A 297 -8.78 -0.75 -38.65
CA GLY A 297 -8.63 -2.16 -39.05
C GLY A 297 -8.37 -3.13 -37.90
N TYR A 298 -8.63 -2.72 -36.65
CA TYR A 298 -8.54 -3.57 -35.47
C TYR A 298 -9.87 -3.63 -34.73
N LYS A 299 -10.18 -4.81 -34.19
CA LYS A 299 -11.27 -5.06 -33.23
C LYS A 299 -10.68 -5.47 -31.88
N LEU A 300 -11.48 -5.45 -30.81
CA LEU A 300 -11.07 -6.03 -29.53
C LEU A 300 -10.85 -7.54 -29.72
N ALA A 301 -9.76 -8.05 -29.15
CA ALA A 301 -9.43 -9.47 -29.27
C ALA A 301 -10.51 -10.37 -28.64
N GLU A 302 -10.98 -11.36 -29.39
CA GLU A 302 -11.95 -12.34 -28.89
C GLU A 302 -11.35 -13.24 -27.79
N GLY A 303 -12.18 -13.63 -26.83
CA GLY A 303 -11.76 -14.50 -25.71
C GLY A 303 -10.90 -13.81 -24.64
N VAL A 304 -10.66 -12.50 -24.73
CA VAL A 304 -10.00 -11.71 -23.69
C VAL A 304 -11.03 -10.84 -22.97
N ASP A 305 -11.20 -11.03 -21.66
CA ASP A 305 -12.02 -10.14 -20.84
C ASP A 305 -11.32 -8.79 -20.70
N GLN A 306 -11.92 -7.75 -21.29
CA GLN A 306 -11.36 -6.40 -21.31
C GLN A 306 -12.41 -5.37 -20.88
N ILE A 307 -11.97 -4.34 -20.19
CA ILE A 307 -12.82 -3.19 -19.85
C ILE A 307 -12.68 -2.12 -20.93
N THR A 308 -13.82 -1.59 -21.38
CA THR A 308 -13.91 -0.48 -22.35
C THR A 308 -14.16 0.87 -21.69
N ASN A 309 -14.47 0.85 -20.39
CA ASN A 309 -14.71 2.01 -19.54
C ASN A 309 -13.59 2.10 -18.51
N ILE A 310 -12.67 3.03 -18.70
CA ILE A 310 -11.45 3.14 -17.90
C ILE A 310 -11.61 4.29 -16.92
N GLN A 311 -11.53 3.97 -15.63
CA GLN A 311 -11.73 4.93 -14.55
C GLN A 311 -10.39 5.47 -14.06
N ILE A 312 -10.18 6.78 -14.21
CA ILE A 312 -9.01 7.48 -13.70
C ILE A 312 -9.47 8.50 -12.64
N PRO A 313 -8.88 8.49 -11.43
CA PRO A 313 -9.16 9.51 -10.42
C PRO A 313 -8.91 10.92 -10.96
N PHE A 314 -9.79 11.87 -10.64
CA PHE A 314 -9.67 13.24 -11.13
C PHE A 314 -8.30 13.86 -10.83
N GLY A 315 -7.74 14.56 -11.82
CA GLY A 315 -6.43 15.22 -11.76
C GLY A 315 -5.23 14.28 -11.71
N SER A 316 -5.42 13.01 -12.05
CA SER A 316 -4.37 11.99 -12.11
C SER A 316 -4.08 11.53 -13.54
N THR A 317 -2.93 10.90 -13.73
CA THR A 317 -2.54 10.26 -15.00
C THR A 317 -2.57 8.74 -14.85
N GLY A 318 -3.29 8.06 -15.74
CA GLY A 318 -3.36 6.61 -15.81
C GLY A 318 -2.83 6.05 -17.12
N GLY A 319 -2.49 4.76 -17.10
CA GLY A 319 -2.12 3.99 -18.28
C GLY A 319 -2.97 2.73 -18.40
N PHE A 320 -3.38 2.38 -19.61
CA PHE A 320 -4.12 1.16 -19.89
C PHE A 320 -3.64 0.52 -21.19
N THR A 321 -3.56 -0.81 -21.22
CA THR A 321 -3.26 -1.57 -22.44
C THR A 321 -4.51 -2.32 -22.87
N MET A 322 -4.93 -2.12 -24.11
CA MET A 322 -6.02 -2.86 -24.75
C MET A 322 -5.45 -3.90 -25.70
N ILE A 323 -5.97 -5.12 -25.62
CA ILE A 323 -5.60 -6.21 -26.52
C ILE A 323 -6.53 -6.20 -27.72
N VAL A 324 -5.95 -6.06 -28.90
CA VAL A 324 -6.66 -5.97 -30.17
C VAL A 324 -6.22 -7.07 -31.11
N GLU A 325 -7.07 -7.41 -32.06
CA GLU A 325 -6.74 -8.27 -33.18
C GLU A 325 -7.21 -7.62 -34.47
N LYS A 326 -6.64 -8.06 -35.59
CA LYS A 326 -6.99 -7.50 -36.88
C LYS A 326 -8.47 -7.78 -37.16
N GLU A 327 -9.18 -6.77 -37.64
CA GLU A 327 -10.58 -6.94 -38.04
C GLU A 327 -10.65 -7.82 -39.28
N ASP A 328 -11.44 -8.89 -39.23
CA ASP A 328 -11.72 -9.74 -40.38
C ASP A 328 -12.66 -8.99 -41.33
N LYS A 329 -12.08 -8.30 -42.30
CA LYS A 329 -12.82 -7.64 -43.38
C LYS A 329 -13.20 -8.57 -44.53
N SER A 330 -12.83 -9.85 -44.41
CA SER A 330 -13.11 -10.86 -45.44
C SER A 330 -14.61 -10.99 -45.73
N SER A 331 -14.94 -10.93 -47.01
CA SER A 331 -16.26 -11.23 -47.54
C SER A 331 -16.42 -12.72 -47.88
N ILE A 332 -17.65 -13.23 -47.85
CA ILE A 332 -17.97 -14.59 -48.31
C ILE A 332 -18.51 -14.55 -49.73
N VAL A 333 -17.94 -15.36 -50.62
CA VAL A 333 -18.42 -15.57 -51.99
C VAL A 333 -18.67 -17.05 -52.27
N LYS A 334 -19.61 -17.35 -53.16
CA LYS A 334 -19.83 -18.69 -53.70
C LYS A 334 -18.91 -18.89 -54.90
N ALA A 335 -18.13 -19.97 -54.89
CA ALA A 335 -17.28 -20.33 -56.03
C ALA A 335 -17.33 -21.82 -56.35
N GLN A 336 -17.00 -22.15 -57.60
CA GLN A 336 -16.87 -23.50 -58.13
C GLN A 336 -15.61 -23.60 -58.98
N PHE A 337 -14.83 -24.66 -58.79
CA PHE A 337 -13.68 -24.98 -59.61
C PHE A 337 -14.09 -26.03 -60.64
N VAL A 338 -13.94 -25.71 -61.92
CA VAL A 338 -14.36 -26.55 -63.04
C VAL A 338 -13.16 -26.93 -63.93
N ASP A 339 -13.10 -28.18 -64.38
CA ASP A 339 -12.09 -28.61 -65.35
C ASP A 339 -12.37 -28.12 -66.78
N GLU A 340 -11.50 -28.43 -67.74
CA GLU A 340 -11.66 -28.09 -69.16
C GLU A 340 -12.95 -28.64 -69.79
N ALA A 341 -13.52 -29.71 -69.22
CA ALA A 341 -14.78 -30.31 -69.66
C ALA A 341 -16.02 -29.68 -68.99
N GLY A 342 -15.82 -28.72 -68.08
CA GLY A 342 -16.87 -28.06 -67.31
C GLY A 342 -17.39 -28.89 -66.13
N VAL A 343 -16.66 -29.92 -65.70
CA VAL A 343 -17.01 -30.74 -64.53
C VAL A 343 -16.59 -30.01 -63.26
N VAL A 344 -17.53 -29.84 -62.33
CA VAL A 344 -17.26 -29.22 -61.01
C VAL A 344 -16.43 -30.20 -60.17
N LEU A 345 -15.20 -29.79 -59.86
CA LEU A 345 -14.25 -30.54 -59.02
C LEU A 345 -14.41 -30.20 -57.53
N ALA A 346 -14.67 -28.93 -57.23
CA ALA A 346 -14.91 -28.42 -55.88
C ALA A 346 -15.82 -27.18 -55.93
N GLY A 347 -16.49 -26.87 -54.81
CA GLY A 347 -17.33 -25.68 -54.71
C GLY A 347 -17.93 -25.50 -53.32
N GLY A 348 -18.25 -24.25 -52.98
CA GLY A 348 -18.70 -23.88 -51.65
C GLY A 348 -18.69 -22.38 -51.41
N ASP A 349 -18.77 -22.04 -50.12
CA ASP A 349 -18.65 -20.68 -49.61
C ASP A 349 -17.18 -20.46 -49.21
N TYR A 350 -16.55 -19.41 -49.73
CA TYR A 350 -15.14 -19.09 -49.52
C TYR A 350 -14.97 -17.67 -48.99
N PHE A 351 -14.03 -17.50 -48.07
CA PHE A 351 -13.64 -16.19 -47.53
C PHE A 351 -12.61 -15.55 -48.47
N VAL A 352 -12.89 -14.36 -48.96
CA VAL A 352 -12.08 -13.56 -49.90
C VAL A 352 -12.15 -12.08 -49.50
N ASP A 353 -11.50 -11.16 -50.22
CA ASP A 353 -11.58 -9.70 -49.96
C ASP A 353 -11.05 -9.37 -48.55
N VAL A 354 -9.81 -9.79 -48.29
CA VAL A 354 -9.19 -9.72 -46.96
C VAL A 354 -9.05 -8.26 -46.46
N ASP A 355 -8.96 -7.30 -47.37
CA ASP A 355 -8.86 -5.87 -47.06
C ASP A 355 -10.21 -5.13 -47.03
N GLY A 356 -11.29 -5.78 -47.47
CA GLY A 356 -12.66 -5.25 -47.43
C GLY A 356 -12.92 -4.15 -48.44
N ASP A 357 -12.18 -4.11 -49.56
CA ASP A 357 -12.40 -3.16 -50.64
C ASP A 357 -13.57 -3.57 -51.58
N GLY A 358 -14.13 -4.77 -51.36
CA GLY A 358 -15.26 -5.33 -52.10
C GLY A 358 -14.84 -6.00 -53.41
N ILE A 359 -13.53 -6.16 -53.63
CA ILE A 359 -12.91 -6.83 -54.76
C ILE A 359 -12.06 -7.98 -54.20
N PHE A 360 -12.09 -9.12 -54.88
CA PHE A 360 -11.13 -10.18 -54.61
C PHE A 360 -10.43 -10.62 -55.88
N ASN A 361 -9.21 -11.08 -55.75
CA ASN A 361 -8.37 -11.48 -56.88
C ASN A 361 -8.12 -13.01 -56.90
N HIS A 362 -7.46 -13.46 -57.96
CA HIS A 362 -7.11 -14.87 -58.12
C HIS A 362 -6.19 -15.40 -57.00
N THR A 363 -5.37 -14.55 -56.36
CA THR A 363 -4.42 -14.96 -55.31
C THR A 363 -5.15 -15.37 -54.03
N GLU A 364 -6.24 -14.66 -53.71
CA GLU A 364 -7.08 -14.96 -52.55
C GLU A 364 -7.88 -16.25 -52.71
N VAL A 365 -8.03 -16.75 -53.95
CA VAL A 365 -8.69 -18.04 -54.20
C VAL A 365 -7.73 -19.22 -54.42
N LEU A 366 -6.41 -18.97 -54.50
CA LEU A 366 -5.40 -20.00 -54.80
C LEU A 366 -5.36 -21.11 -53.75
N GLU A 367 -5.51 -20.78 -52.47
CA GLU A 367 -5.48 -21.75 -51.38
C GLU A 367 -6.65 -22.75 -51.42
N TRP A 368 -7.72 -22.40 -52.13
CA TRP A 368 -8.93 -23.22 -52.28
C TRP A 368 -8.92 -24.05 -53.58
N VAL A 369 -7.90 -23.89 -54.43
CA VAL A 369 -7.76 -24.66 -55.67
C VAL A 369 -7.56 -26.14 -55.34
N PRO A 370 -8.31 -27.05 -55.99
CA PRO A 370 -8.14 -28.49 -55.78
C PRO A 370 -6.70 -28.96 -56.01
N GLU A 371 -6.22 -29.86 -55.16
CA GLU A 371 -4.89 -30.45 -55.26
C GLU A 371 -4.66 -31.12 -56.64
N GLY A 372 -3.51 -30.86 -57.26
CA GLY A 372 -3.16 -31.35 -58.60
C GLY A 372 -3.73 -30.53 -59.76
N TYR A 373 -4.31 -29.36 -59.48
CA TYR A 373 -4.81 -28.42 -60.47
C TYR A 373 -4.23 -27.02 -60.26
N GLU A 374 -4.13 -26.23 -61.33
CA GLU A 374 -3.75 -24.81 -61.29
C GLU A 374 -4.88 -23.94 -61.85
N LEU A 375 -5.00 -22.70 -61.37
CA LEU A 375 -6.05 -21.77 -61.78
C LEU A 375 -5.74 -21.21 -63.18
N ALA A 376 -6.67 -21.37 -64.12
CA ALA A 376 -6.50 -20.91 -65.51
C ALA A 376 -6.98 -19.46 -65.72
N THR A 377 -7.89 -18.97 -64.88
CA THR A 377 -8.50 -17.64 -65.01
C THR A 377 -7.90 -16.63 -64.03
N LEU A 378 -7.31 -15.56 -64.54
CA LEU A 378 -6.79 -14.43 -63.75
C LEU A 378 -7.74 -13.24 -63.86
N GLY A 379 -8.07 -12.59 -62.75
CA GLY A 379 -8.90 -11.39 -62.75
C GLY A 379 -9.24 -10.88 -61.36
N ASP A 380 -9.83 -9.69 -61.33
CA ASP A 380 -10.41 -9.03 -60.16
C ASP A 380 -11.94 -9.21 -60.22
N PHE A 381 -12.55 -9.61 -59.12
CA PHE A 381 -13.95 -9.99 -59.03
C PHE A 381 -14.65 -9.17 -57.95
N GLN A 382 -15.81 -8.60 -58.27
CA GLN A 382 -16.59 -7.86 -57.27
C GLN A 382 -17.40 -8.83 -56.41
N VAL A 383 -17.19 -8.77 -55.10
CA VAL A 383 -17.84 -9.63 -54.09
C VAL A 383 -19.36 -9.64 -54.24
N GLU A 384 -19.98 -8.47 -54.48
CA GLU A 384 -21.44 -8.30 -54.51
C GLU A 384 -22.13 -9.22 -55.53
N PHE A 385 -21.49 -9.54 -56.65
CA PHE A 385 -22.09 -10.39 -57.68
C PHE A 385 -22.10 -11.88 -57.33
N TYR A 386 -21.26 -12.31 -56.39
CA TYR A 386 -21.00 -13.72 -56.13
C TYR A 386 -21.44 -14.20 -54.76
N LYS A 387 -22.26 -13.41 -54.04
CA LYS A 387 -22.87 -13.82 -52.76
C LYS A 387 -23.87 -14.97 -52.94
N GLU A 388 -24.69 -14.90 -53.98
CA GLU A 388 -25.76 -15.88 -54.25
C GLU A 388 -25.51 -16.73 -55.49
N THR A 389 -24.75 -16.19 -56.46
CA THR A 389 -24.45 -16.88 -57.71
C THR A 389 -23.00 -17.36 -57.70
N PRO A 390 -22.74 -18.67 -57.87
CA PRO A 390 -21.38 -19.18 -57.80
C PRO A 390 -20.53 -18.69 -58.99
N LEU A 391 -19.36 -18.10 -58.70
CA LEU A 391 -18.32 -17.82 -59.68
C LEU A 391 -17.64 -19.13 -60.10
N GLN A 392 -17.47 -19.35 -61.40
CA GLN A 392 -16.75 -20.51 -61.93
C GLN A 392 -15.30 -20.16 -62.28
N PHE A 393 -14.36 -20.81 -61.58
CA PHE A 393 -12.94 -20.78 -61.88
C PHE A 393 -12.57 -22.00 -62.73
N SER A 394 -12.04 -21.77 -63.91
CA SER A 394 -11.48 -22.85 -64.72
C SER A 394 -10.12 -23.27 -64.14
N VAL A 395 -9.92 -24.57 -63.99
CA VAL A 395 -8.65 -25.13 -63.51
C VAL A 395 -8.11 -26.16 -64.48
N THR A 396 -6.79 -26.18 -64.67
CA THR A 396 -6.08 -27.12 -65.53
C THR A 396 -5.33 -28.14 -64.67
N LYS A 397 -5.39 -29.41 -65.07
CA LYS A 397 -4.66 -30.46 -64.34
C LYS A 397 -3.16 -30.23 -64.54
N ILE A 398 -2.42 -30.14 -63.45
CA ILE A 398 -0.97 -30.04 -63.49
C ILE A 398 -0.46 -31.35 -64.11
N ALA A 399 0.33 -31.25 -65.18
CA ALA A 399 0.94 -32.43 -65.78
C ALA A 399 1.80 -33.10 -64.70
N GLU A 400 1.50 -34.37 -64.41
CA GLU A 400 2.35 -35.21 -63.58
C GLU A 400 3.73 -35.22 -64.27
N GLU A 401 4.71 -34.52 -63.69
CA GLU A 401 6.08 -34.68 -64.14
C GLU A 401 6.40 -36.16 -63.92
N PRO A 402 6.78 -36.92 -64.97
CA PRO A 402 6.91 -38.36 -64.84
C PRO A 402 7.89 -38.64 -63.71
N GLU A 403 7.43 -39.36 -62.68
CA GLU A 403 8.35 -39.97 -61.73
C GLU A 403 9.39 -40.71 -62.56
N LYS A 404 10.66 -40.27 -62.46
CA LYS A 404 11.76 -41.04 -63.02
C LYS A 404 11.68 -42.43 -62.39
N PRO A 405 11.69 -43.51 -63.19
CA PRO A 405 11.69 -44.85 -62.61
C PRO A 405 12.96 -44.97 -61.77
N ASP A 406 12.77 -45.28 -60.49
CA ASP A 406 13.85 -45.68 -59.59
C ASP A 406 14.54 -46.91 -60.21
N PRO A 407 15.87 -46.93 -60.40
CA PRO A 407 16.53 -48.06 -61.05
C PRO A 407 16.34 -49.35 -60.24
N GLU A 408 15.73 -50.35 -60.87
CA GLU A 408 15.54 -51.70 -60.34
C GLU A 408 16.85 -52.30 -59.79
N ASP A 409 16.83 -52.72 -58.53
CA ASP A 409 17.87 -53.55 -57.88
C ASP A 409 17.70 -55.02 -58.34
N PRO A 410 18.69 -55.63 -59.02
CA PRO A 410 18.54 -56.91 -59.71
C PRO A 410 18.75 -58.13 -58.79
N ASN A 411 17.86 -58.34 -57.80
CA ASN A 411 17.84 -59.59 -57.03
C ASN A 411 16.43 -60.07 -56.60
N LYS A 412 15.71 -60.68 -57.57
CA LYS A 412 15.13 -62.07 -57.54
C LYS A 412 14.15 -62.49 -56.39
N PRO A 413 13.16 -63.42 -56.59
CA PRO A 413 12.46 -63.96 -57.78
C PRO A 413 10.90 -63.95 -57.73
N GLU A 414 10.30 -64.31 -58.87
CA GLU A 414 8.88 -64.52 -59.17
C GLU A 414 8.14 -65.69 -58.45
N LYS A 415 6.81 -65.53 -58.51
CA LYS A 415 5.59 -66.32 -58.13
C LYS A 415 5.64 -67.86 -58.32
N PRO A 416 4.67 -68.61 -57.73
CA PRO A 416 3.68 -69.23 -58.61
C PRO A 416 2.23 -69.23 -58.08
N GLU A 417 1.31 -69.47 -59.01
CA GLU A 417 -0.15 -69.33 -58.93
C GLU A 417 -0.83 -70.71 -59.00
N ASP A 418 -1.92 -70.86 -58.22
CA ASP A 418 -3.12 -71.71 -58.42
C ASP A 418 -2.99 -73.27 -58.48
N PRO A 419 -4.08 -74.10 -58.48
CA PRO A 419 -5.55 -73.85 -58.35
C PRO A 419 -6.34 -74.91 -57.50
N ASP A 420 -7.69 -74.76 -57.46
CA ASP A 420 -8.74 -75.82 -57.49
C ASP A 420 -8.86 -76.78 -56.26
N LYS A 421 -10.02 -77.31 -55.84
CA LYS A 421 -11.47 -77.18 -56.09
C LYS A 421 -12.15 -78.24 -55.21
N GLU A 422 -13.48 -78.13 -55.07
CA GLU A 422 -14.42 -79.27 -54.99
C GLU A 422 -14.42 -80.13 -53.70
N ASP A 423 -15.53 -80.67 -53.17
CA ASP A 423 -16.94 -80.63 -53.53
C ASP A 423 -17.73 -81.31 -52.37
N THR A 424 -19.03 -81.11 -52.40
CA THR A 424 -20.12 -82.01 -52.00
C THR A 424 -20.61 -82.11 -50.55
N GLY A 425 -21.93 -81.83 -50.42
CA GLY A 425 -22.88 -82.52 -49.55
C GLY A 425 -23.63 -81.59 -48.61
N LYS A 426 -24.76 -80.97 -49.02
CA LYS A 426 -26.17 -81.47 -48.92
C LYS A 426 -26.57 -81.90 -47.49
N GLU A 427 -27.71 -81.57 -46.89
CA GLU A 427 -28.94 -80.85 -47.28
C GLU A 427 -29.73 -80.65 -45.95
N ASP A 428 -30.39 -79.49 -45.81
CA ASP A 428 -31.75 -79.26 -45.25
C ASP A 428 -32.12 -79.67 -43.79
N THR A 429 -32.84 -78.87 -42.97
CA THR A 429 -33.70 -77.68 -43.19
C THR A 429 -34.01 -76.94 -41.86
N ASN A 430 -34.12 -75.60 -41.96
CA ASN A 430 -35.03 -74.60 -41.33
C ASN A 430 -35.40 -74.72 -39.83
N LYS A 431 -35.39 -73.67 -38.99
CA LYS A 431 -35.80 -72.24 -39.10
C LYS A 431 -35.28 -71.57 -37.79
N LYS A 432 -34.95 -70.29 -37.60
CA LYS A 432 -35.36 -69.02 -38.21
C LYS A 432 -34.39 -67.92 -37.71
N ASP A 433 -33.94 -67.13 -38.66
CA ASP A 433 -32.83 -66.15 -38.77
C ASP A 433 -32.87 -64.93 -37.81
N ASP A 434 -31.79 -64.20 -37.50
CA ASP A 434 -30.36 -64.51 -37.40
C ASP A 434 -29.67 -63.38 -36.59
N LYS A 435 -28.39 -63.59 -36.29
CA LYS A 435 -27.64 -63.15 -35.10
C LYS A 435 -26.55 -62.10 -35.38
N LYS A 436 -26.35 -61.23 -34.38
CA LYS A 436 -25.10 -60.71 -33.75
C LYS A 436 -23.72 -60.76 -34.46
N GLU A 437 -23.02 -59.64 -34.28
CA GLU A 437 -21.59 -59.44 -33.85
C GLU A 437 -20.41 -59.33 -34.85
N ASP A 438 -19.74 -58.16 -34.72
CA ASP A 438 -18.29 -57.87 -34.63
C ASP A 438 -17.32 -57.72 -35.83
N THR A 439 -16.87 -56.46 -35.99
CA THR A 439 -15.52 -55.87 -36.25
C THR A 439 -14.57 -56.41 -37.35
N LYS A 440 -14.22 -55.58 -38.36
CA LYS A 440 -13.02 -54.67 -38.40
C LYS A 440 -12.87 -53.83 -39.70
N LYS A 441 -12.38 -52.59 -39.52
CA LYS A 441 -11.61 -51.66 -40.39
C LYS A 441 -12.24 -50.87 -41.56
N GLU A 442 -12.32 -49.55 -41.32
CA GLU A 442 -11.93 -48.34 -42.11
C GLU A 442 -11.45 -48.58 -43.56
N ASP A 443 -11.82 -47.83 -44.58
CA ASP A 443 -12.03 -46.37 -44.70
C ASP A 443 -13.02 -46.09 -45.83
N LYS A 444 -13.95 -45.11 -45.65
CA LYS A 444 -14.51 -44.31 -46.75
C LYS A 444 -15.49 -43.22 -46.28
N LYS A 445 -15.26 -42.02 -46.81
CA LYS A 445 -16.27 -41.05 -47.28
C LYS A 445 -17.00 -40.24 -46.20
N LYS A 446 -16.46 -39.04 -45.91
CA LYS A 446 -17.27 -37.96 -45.31
C LYS A 446 -18.19 -37.37 -46.36
N THR A 447 -19.46 -37.54 -46.07
CA THR A 447 -20.65 -36.98 -46.68
C THR A 447 -20.83 -35.50 -46.30
N SER A 448 -21.20 -34.66 -47.26
CA SER A 448 -21.85 -33.37 -47.02
C SER A 448 -23.20 -33.56 -46.29
N PRO A 449 -23.64 -32.63 -45.43
CA PRO A 449 -25.04 -32.52 -45.08
C PRO A 449 -25.74 -31.45 -45.93
N LYS A 450 -27.00 -31.74 -46.26
CA LYS A 450 -27.97 -30.94 -47.02
C LYS A 450 -29.26 -30.88 -46.21
N THR A 451 -29.94 -29.73 -46.21
CA THR A 451 -31.42 -29.44 -46.16
C THR A 451 -31.58 -28.00 -45.66
N GLY A 452 -32.38 -27.06 -46.19
CA GLY A 452 -33.57 -27.09 -47.05
C GLY A 452 -34.72 -26.33 -46.36
N ASP A 453 -35.14 -25.17 -46.92
CA ASP A 453 -36.51 -24.60 -47.12
C ASP A 453 -37.67 -24.91 -46.11
N GLU A 454 -38.68 -24.07 -45.76
CA GLU A 454 -39.33 -22.87 -46.34
C GLU A 454 -40.14 -22.05 -45.26
N THR A 455 -40.56 -20.83 -45.66
CA THR A 455 -41.85 -20.10 -45.42
C THR A 455 -42.36 -19.72 -44.00
N SER A 456 -42.52 -18.40 -43.77
CA SER A 456 -43.84 -17.73 -43.64
C SER A 456 -43.71 -16.20 -43.50
N ALA A 457 -44.57 -15.47 -44.22
CA ALA A 457 -44.81 -14.04 -44.07
C ALA A 457 -45.53 -13.70 -42.75
N ALA A 458 -45.30 -12.49 -42.21
CA ALA A 458 -46.33 -11.58 -41.66
C ALA A 458 -45.74 -10.43 -40.82
N THR A 459 -45.92 -9.22 -41.36
CA THR A 459 -46.48 -8.03 -40.67
C THR A 459 -45.64 -7.29 -39.61
N ALA A 460 -45.27 -6.05 -39.97
CA ALA A 460 -44.87 -4.99 -39.08
C ALA A 460 -46.02 -4.52 -38.16
N ALA A 461 -45.73 -4.33 -36.88
CA ALA A 461 -46.51 -3.47 -35.98
C ALA A 461 -45.64 -2.98 -34.82
N LEU A 462 -45.31 -1.68 -34.81
CA LEU A 462 -45.02 -0.93 -33.58
C LEU A 462 -46.36 -0.63 -32.88
N PRO A 463 -46.39 -0.55 -31.54
CA PRO A 463 -46.39 0.80 -30.97
C PRO A 463 -45.61 0.97 -29.65
N VAL A 464 -45.02 2.16 -29.52
CA VAL A 464 -45.04 3.10 -28.39
C VAL A 464 -45.00 2.53 -26.96
N GLY A 465 -43.99 3.02 -26.21
CA GLY A 465 -43.62 2.57 -24.88
C GLY A 465 -44.52 2.99 -23.73
N VAL A 466 -44.11 2.54 -22.53
CA VAL A 466 -44.53 3.07 -21.23
C VAL A 466 -43.37 2.89 -20.25
N SER A 467 -43.03 3.96 -19.55
CA SER A 467 -42.15 4.01 -18.38
C SER A 467 -42.72 3.23 -17.18
N LEU A 468 -41.86 2.63 -16.34
CA LEU A 468 -42.02 2.52 -14.88
C LEU A 468 -40.75 1.82 -14.34
N ALA A 469 -39.88 2.45 -13.55
CA ALA A 469 -40.07 2.73 -12.13
C ALA A 469 -40.72 1.55 -11.39
N ALA A 470 -39.89 0.58 -10.95
CA ALA A 470 -40.00 -0.18 -9.69
C ALA A 470 -39.28 -1.53 -9.78
N ILE A 471 -38.06 -1.63 -9.25
CA ILE A 471 -37.63 -2.84 -8.52
C ILE A 471 -36.88 -2.36 -7.27
N LEU A 472 -37.61 -2.40 -6.16
CA LEU A 472 -37.14 -2.16 -4.81
C LEU A 472 -36.75 -3.52 -4.21
N ALA A 473 -35.58 -3.55 -3.58
CA ALA A 473 -35.19 -4.42 -2.47
C ALA A 473 -35.42 -5.94 -2.57
N VAL A 474 -34.33 -6.69 -2.79
CA VAL A 474 -33.97 -7.86 -1.96
C VAL A 474 -32.45 -8.03 -2.01
N LEU A 475 -31.73 -7.72 -0.92
CA LEU A 475 -30.62 -8.58 -0.47
C LEU A 475 -30.28 -8.36 1.00
N VAL A 476 -30.87 -9.27 1.75
CA VAL A 476 -30.65 -9.69 3.13
C VAL A 476 -29.17 -9.75 3.51
N LYS A 477 -28.78 -8.88 4.44
CA LYS A 477 -28.24 -9.22 5.77
C LYS A 477 -27.58 -10.61 5.88
N LYS A 478 -26.25 -10.67 5.82
CA LYS A 478 -25.41 -11.65 6.53
C LYS A 478 -23.92 -11.36 6.29
N PHE A 479 -23.22 -10.81 7.28
CA PHE A 479 -22.24 -11.51 8.13
C PHE A 479 -21.55 -10.48 9.04
N LYS A 480 -21.09 -10.98 10.19
CA LYS A 480 -20.44 -10.27 11.29
C LYS A 480 -19.22 -9.46 10.87
#